data_AF-A0A931U519-F1
#
_entry.id   AF-A0A931U519-F1
#
_cell.length_a   1.000
_cell.length_b   1.000
_cell.length_c   1.000
_cell.angle_alpha   90.00
_cell.angle_beta   90.00
_cell.angle_gamma   90.00
#
_symmetry.space_group_name_H-M   'P 1'
#
loop_
_entity.id
_entity.type
_entity.pdbx_description
1 polymer ?
#
loop_
_entity_poly.entity_id
_entity_poly.type
_entity_poly.pdbx_seq_one_letter_code
_entity_poly.pdbx_strand_id
1 'polypeptide(L)'
;MTLQQTTGLSRAAVEAVARASADPDWLRARRLEAWAACEQTPFPTVQDEDWRRTDISGIDFDAFAPVAAAPQAVARFADLPAALRGVLAEESGRAGLVVQLDDGRYYVELDPALAAKGVVLTTLAQGVRALPQVVRGHLMTRAVRPSASKFA
;
A
#
# COMPACT_ATOMS: atom_id res chain seq x y z
N MET A 1 1.73 8.99 -19.86
CA MET A 1 2.85 8.62 -18.97
C MET A 1 2.86 7.10 -18.89
N THR A 2 3.88 6.45 -19.44
CA THR A 2 3.92 4.99 -19.62
C THR A 2 4.29 4.33 -18.31
N LEU A 3 3.44 3.44 -17.78
CA LEU A 3 3.76 2.61 -16.62
C LEU A 3 4.90 1.67 -17.01
N GLN A 4 6.02 1.72 -16.29
CA GLN A 4 7.12 0.78 -16.50
C GLN A 4 6.73 -0.53 -15.80
N GLN A 5 6.20 -1.48 -16.55
CA GLN A 5 5.72 -2.76 -16.02
C GLN A 5 6.91 -3.71 -15.90
N THR A 6 7.45 -3.85 -14.68
CA THR A 6 8.23 -5.04 -14.32
C THR A 6 7.28 -6.22 -14.17
N THR A 7 7.67 -7.38 -14.69
CA THR A 7 6.98 -8.65 -14.41
C THR A 7 7.65 -9.34 -13.23
N GLY A 8 6.85 -10.02 -12.43
CA GLY A 8 7.27 -10.72 -11.23
C GLY A 8 7.52 -9.82 -10.02
N LEU A 9 7.27 -10.37 -8.83
CA LEU A 9 7.75 -9.79 -7.59
C LEU A 9 9.27 -10.01 -7.51
N SER A 10 10.02 -8.91 -7.48
CA SER A 10 11.48 -8.95 -7.45
C SER A 10 12.05 -7.74 -6.73
N ARG A 11 13.33 -7.82 -6.36
CA ARG A 11 14.06 -6.66 -5.85
C ARG A 11 13.96 -5.46 -6.80
N ALA A 12 14.06 -5.68 -8.12
CA ALA A 12 13.97 -4.62 -9.11
C ALA A 12 12.58 -3.96 -9.12
N ALA A 13 11.52 -4.74 -8.97
CA ALA A 13 10.16 -4.22 -8.82
C ALA A 13 9.99 -3.39 -7.54
N VAL A 14 10.51 -3.87 -6.41
CA VAL A 14 10.50 -3.11 -5.13
C VAL A 14 11.25 -1.78 -5.26
N GLU A 15 12.40 -1.78 -5.93
CA GLU A 15 13.15 -0.55 -6.20
C GLU A 15 12.41 0.38 -7.17
N ALA A 16 11.70 -0.16 -8.17
CA ALA A 16 10.89 0.62 -9.08
C ALA A 16 9.74 1.33 -8.35
N VAL A 17 9.04 0.61 -7.46
CA VAL A 17 8.00 1.16 -6.58
C VAL A 17 8.57 2.28 -5.71
N ALA A 18 9.69 2.04 -5.03
CA ALA A 18 10.32 3.05 -4.17
C ALA A 18 10.72 4.32 -4.95
N ARG A 19 11.23 4.17 -6.18
CA ARG A 19 11.54 5.30 -7.07
C ARG A 19 10.29 6.04 -7.53
N ALA A 20 9.26 5.33 -7.97
CA ALA A 20 8.03 5.93 -8.49
C ALA A 20 7.27 6.70 -7.41
N SER A 21 7.20 6.14 -6.20
CA SER A 21 6.65 6.81 -5.02
C SER A 21 7.56 7.92 -4.47
N ALA A 22 8.77 8.07 -5.01
CA ALA A 22 9.84 8.95 -4.54
C ALA A 22 10.02 8.85 -3.01
N ASP A 23 10.17 7.61 -2.56
CA ASP A 23 10.37 7.27 -1.15
C ASP A 23 11.66 7.91 -0.59
N PRO A 24 11.63 8.36 0.67
CA PRO A 24 12.87 8.73 1.36
C PRO A 24 13.76 7.50 1.58
N ASP A 25 15.06 7.72 1.72
CA ASP A 25 16.06 6.64 1.82
C ASP A 25 15.73 5.61 2.90
N TRP A 26 15.24 6.05 4.05
CA TRP A 26 14.86 5.14 5.14
C TRP A 26 13.71 4.21 4.77
N LEU A 27 12.75 4.67 3.96
CA LEU A 27 11.61 3.86 3.54
C LEU A 27 12.02 2.90 2.44
N ARG A 28 12.83 3.37 1.50
CA ARG A 28 13.47 2.50 0.49
C ARG A 28 14.26 1.38 1.16
N ALA A 29 15.07 1.69 2.17
CA ALA A 29 15.81 0.69 2.93
C ALA A 29 14.88 -0.33 3.60
N ARG A 30 13.82 0.12 4.28
CA ARG A 30 12.82 -0.77 4.90
C ARG A 30 12.12 -1.68 3.89
N ARG A 31 11.79 -1.20 2.70
CA ARG A 31 11.20 -2.03 1.64
C ARG A 31 12.16 -3.13 1.19
N LEU A 32 13.45 -2.81 1.06
CA LEU A 32 14.47 -3.79 0.68
C LEU A 32 14.74 -4.81 1.80
N GLU A 33 14.72 -4.37 3.05
CA GLU A 33 14.76 -5.27 4.22
C GLU A 33 13.55 -6.21 4.25
N ALA A 34 12.35 -5.68 4.00
CA ALA A 34 11.13 -6.48 3.91
C ALA A 34 11.17 -7.48 2.76
N TRP A 35 11.66 -7.08 1.60
CA TRP A 35 11.87 -7.98 0.47
C TRP A 35 12.83 -9.13 0.84
N ALA A 36 13.96 -8.81 1.49
CA ALA A 36 14.91 -9.82 1.92
C ALA A 36 14.31 -10.79 2.95
N ALA A 37 13.46 -10.30 3.86
CA ALA A 37 12.74 -11.14 4.81
C ALA A 37 11.70 -12.04 4.13
N CYS A 38 10.95 -11.50 3.15
CA CYS A 38 10.00 -12.26 2.35
C CYS A 38 10.69 -13.40 1.59
N GLU A 39 11.83 -13.13 0.94
CA GLU A 39 12.61 -14.14 0.22
C GLU A 39 13.12 -15.27 1.14
N GLN A 40 13.51 -14.93 2.37
CA GLN A 40 13.97 -15.91 3.36
C GLN A 40 12.84 -16.67 4.05
N THR A 41 11.60 -16.19 3.95
CA THR A 41 10.45 -16.83 4.55
C THR A 41 9.89 -17.88 3.59
N PRO A 42 9.75 -19.15 4.01
CA PRO A 42 9.12 -20.18 3.19
C PRO A 42 7.71 -19.77 2.76
N PHE A 43 7.30 -20.18 1.57
CA PHE A 43 5.92 -19.98 1.15
C PHE A 43 5.00 -20.87 2.01
N PRO A 44 3.89 -20.34 2.56
CA PRO A 44 3.06 -21.12 3.46
C PRO A 44 2.39 -22.30 2.76
N THR A 45 2.09 -23.32 3.55
CA THR A 45 1.43 -24.54 3.11
C THR A 45 0.18 -24.76 3.95
N VAL A 46 -0.67 -25.70 3.54
CA VAL A 46 -1.83 -26.13 4.35
C VAL A 46 -1.45 -26.81 5.68
N GLN A 47 -0.16 -27.01 5.97
CA GLN A 47 0.32 -27.48 7.27
C GLN A 47 0.50 -26.33 8.28
N ASP A 48 0.63 -25.10 7.80
CA ASP A 48 0.70 -23.92 8.65
C ASP A 48 -0.71 -23.58 9.16
N GLU A 49 -0.89 -23.37 10.47
CA GLU A 49 -2.23 -23.21 11.07
C GLU A 49 -3.01 -22.04 10.45
N ASP A 50 -2.34 -20.94 10.13
CA ASP A 50 -2.92 -19.76 9.47
C ASP A 50 -3.47 -20.08 8.06
N TRP A 51 -2.96 -21.12 7.41
CA TRP A 51 -3.27 -21.51 6.02
C TRP A 51 -3.93 -22.89 5.89
N ARG A 52 -4.20 -23.57 7.02
CA ARG A 52 -4.76 -24.93 7.06
C ARG A 52 -6.05 -25.10 6.25
N ARG A 53 -6.83 -24.04 6.07
CA ARG A 53 -8.12 -24.04 5.36
C ARG A 53 -8.10 -23.27 4.03
N THR A 54 -6.96 -22.74 3.61
CA THR A 54 -6.84 -21.93 2.40
C THR A 54 -5.59 -22.34 1.65
N ASP A 55 -5.78 -23.15 0.60
CA ASP A 55 -4.69 -23.52 -0.30
C ASP A 55 -4.33 -22.34 -1.21
N ILE A 56 -3.10 -21.85 -1.03
CA ILE A 56 -2.52 -20.75 -1.80
C ILE A 56 -1.34 -21.20 -2.67
N SER A 57 -1.13 -22.51 -2.83
CA SER A 57 -0.03 -23.06 -3.64
C SER A 57 -0.09 -22.66 -5.12
N GLY A 58 -1.26 -22.25 -5.61
CA GLY A 58 -1.45 -21.74 -6.98
C GLY A 58 -1.03 -20.29 -7.20
N ILE A 59 -0.60 -19.56 -6.17
CA ILE A 59 -0.13 -18.18 -6.33
C ILE A 59 1.28 -18.18 -6.93
N ASP A 60 1.40 -17.71 -8.17
CA ASP A 60 2.68 -17.53 -8.86
C ASP A 60 3.16 -16.08 -8.75
N PHE A 61 4.20 -15.84 -7.96
CA PHE A 61 4.79 -14.51 -7.77
C PHE A 61 5.43 -13.93 -9.03
N ASP A 62 5.84 -14.76 -9.98
CA ASP A 62 6.46 -14.31 -11.24
C ASP A 62 5.41 -13.81 -12.24
N ALA A 63 4.15 -14.25 -12.09
CA ALA A 63 3.04 -13.81 -12.93
C ALA A 63 2.49 -12.42 -12.57
N PHE A 64 2.89 -11.84 -11.44
CA PHE A 64 2.42 -10.51 -11.03
C PHE A 64 3.03 -9.40 -11.89
N ALA A 65 2.30 -8.29 -12.03
CA ALA A 65 2.79 -7.07 -12.64
C ALA A 65 2.72 -5.92 -11.62
N PRO A 66 3.77 -5.72 -10.80
CA PRO A 66 3.78 -4.66 -9.80
C PRO A 66 3.58 -3.28 -10.43
N VAL A 67 2.66 -2.51 -9.87
CA VAL A 67 2.42 -1.14 -10.29
C VAL A 67 3.45 -0.23 -9.63
N ALA A 68 4.33 0.37 -10.43
CA ALA A 68 5.21 1.44 -10.00
C ALA A 68 4.73 2.76 -10.62
N ALA A 69 3.94 3.51 -9.86
CA ALA A 69 3.34 4.76 -10.31
C ALA A 69 3.64 5.91 -9.34
N ALA A 70 3.74 7.12 -9.87
CA ALA A 70 3.83 8.30 -9.03
C ALA A 70 2.46 8.59 -8.40
N PRO A 71 2.40 8.98 -7.12
CA PRO A 71 1.15 9.33 -6.46
C PRO A 71 0.44 10.47 -7.19
N GLN A 72 -0.80 10.24 -7.60
CA GLN A 72 -1.62 11.20 -8.33
C GLN A 72 -3.00 11.34 -7.70
N ALA A 73 -3.29 12.55 -7.20
CA ALA A 73 -4.60 12.83 -6.63
C ALA A 73 -5.70 12.80 -7.70
N VAL A 74 -6.80 12.14 -7.37
CA VAL A 74 -8.09 12.28 -8.03
C VAL A 74 -8.82 13.42 -7.31
N ALA A 75 -9.18 14.46 -8.04
CA ALA A 75 -9.65 15.71 -7.43
C ALA A 75 -11.07 15.61 -6.88
N ARG A 76 -11.95 14.84 -7.52
CA ARG A 76 -13.37 14.76 -7.16
C ARG A 76 -13.80 13.32 -7.04
N PHE A 77 -14.71 13.06 -6.11
CA PHE A 77 -15.34 11.74 -5.96
C PHE A 77 -15.96 11.24 -7.27
N ALA A 78 -16.56 12.13 -8.06
CA ALA A 78 -17.15 11.82 -9.36
C ALA A 78 -16.15 11.26 -10.39
N ASP A 79 -14.85 11.53 -10.22
CA ASP A 79 -13.78 11.07 -11.11
C ASP A 79 -13.23 9.68 -10.71
N LEU A 80 -13.77 9.08 -9.64
CA LEU A 80 -13.50 7.69 -9.28
C LEU A 80 -14.21 6.70 -10.22
N PRO A 81 -13.66 5.48 -10.38
CA PRO A 81 -14.31 4.40 -11.11
C PRO A 81 -15.77 4.20 -10.68
N ALA A 82 -16.67 4.02 -11.66
CA ALA A 82 -18.11 3.95 -11.40
C ALA A 82 -18.49 2.82 -10.42
N ALA A 83 -17.83 1.67 -10.52
CA ALA A 83 -18.03 0.54 -9.62
C ALA A 83 -17.75 0.91 -8.14
N LEU A 84 -16.71 1.73 -7.89
CA LEU A 84 -16.40 2.20 -6.55
C LEU A 84 -17.39 3.26 -6.08
N ARG A 85 -17.81 4.16 -6.97
CA ARG A 85 -18.78 5.21 -6.62
C ARG A 85 -20.10 4.63 -6.15
N GLY A 86 -20.57 3.53 -6.77
CA GLY A 86 -21.80 2.85 -6.35
C GLY A 86 -21.73 2.38 -4.89
N VAL A 87 -20.69 1.62 -4.57
CA VAL A 87 -20.47 1.07 -3.21
C VAL A 87 -20.25 2.19 -2.17
N LEU A 88 -19.52 3.25 -2.54
CA LEU A 88 -19.15 4.32 -1.61
C LEU A 88 -20.22 5.42 -1.47
N ALA A 89 -21.19 5.50 -2.37
CA ALA A 89 -22.26 6.50 -2.31
C ALA A 89 -23.34 6.16 -1.29
N GLU A 90 -23.52 4.89 -0.95
CA GLU A 90 -24.51 4.43 0.04
C GLU A 90 -24.12 4.82 1.49
N GLU A 91 -22.84 5.15 1.70
CA GLU A 91 -22.26 5.54 2.99
C GLU A 91 -22.44 7.05 3.26
N SER A 92 -23.68 7.49 3.46
CA SER A 92 -23.99 8.86 3.91
C SER A 92 -23.60 9.06 5.39
N GLY A 93 -22.83 10.11 5.69
CA GLY A 93 -22.46 10.50 7.06
C GLY A 93 -21.04 10.11 7.50
N ARG A 94 -20.19 9.62 6.60
CA ARG A 94 -18.77 9.34 6.89
C ARG A 94 -18.00 10.62 7.26
N ALA A 95 -17.08 10.49 8.21
CA ALA A 95 -16.23 11.60 8.66
C ALA A 95 -14.98 11.82 7.79
N GLY A 96 -14.65 10.83 6.94
CA GLY A 96 -13.58 10.91 5.96
C GLY A 96 -13.51 9.63 5.12
N LEU A 97 -12.76 9.69 4.02
CA LEU A 97 -12.58 8.62 3.06
C LEU A 97 -11.18 8.71 2.46
N VAL A 98 -10.49 7.58 2.38
CA VAL A 98 -9.30 7.41 1.53
C VAL A 98 -9.60 6.29 0.55
N VAL A 99 -9.44 6.57 -0.73
CA VAL A 99 -9.47 5.56 -1.80
C VAL A 99 -8.09 5.51 -2.42
N GLN A 100 -7.49 4.33 -2.41
CA GLN A 100 -6.23 4.04 -3.08
C GLN A 100 -6.55 3.15 -4.29
N LEU A 101 -6.16 3.59 -5.49
CA LEU A 101 -6.30 2.86 -6.74
C LEU A 101 -4.90 2.42 -7.18
N ASP A 102 -4.65 1.11 -7.07
CA ASP A 102 -3.33 0.52 -7.24
C ASP A 102 -2.28 1.25 -6.36
N ASP A 103 -1.05 1.41 -6.83
CA ASP A 103 0.01 2.16 -6.12
C ASP A 103 0.23 3.58 -6.67
N GLY A 104 -0.79 4.20 -7.27
CA GLY A 104 -0.63 5.48 -7.96
C GLY A 104 -1.73 6.49 -7.67
N ARG A 105 -2.96 6.20 -8.07
CA ARG A 105 -4.04 7.18 -7.97
C ARG A 105 -4.71 7.10 -6.62
N TYR A 106 -5.10 8.25 -6.06
CA TYR A 106 -5.78 8.26 -4.78
C TYR A 106 -6.80 9.39 -4.66
N TYR A 107 -7.84 9.19 -3.85
CA TYR A 107 -8.80 10.22 -3.45
C TYR A 107 -8.81 10.30 -1.93
N VAL A 108 -8.85 11.52 -1.39
CA VAL A 108 -8.96 11.76 0.05
C VAL A 108 -10.03 12.82 0.28
N GLU A 109 -10.91 12.52 1.22
CA GLU A 109 -11.94 13.42 1.72
C GLU A 109 -11.89 13.34 3.25
N LEU A 110 -11.93 14.48 3.93
CA LEU A 110 -11.98 14.54 5.38
C LEU A 110 -12.90 15.68 5.76
N ASP A 111 -13.76 15.46 6.75
CA ASP A 111 -14.58 16.50 7.34
C ASP A 111 -13.69 17.67 7.79
N PRO A 112 -13.89 18.90 7.24
CA PRO A 112 -13.12 20.07 7.62
C PRO A 112 -13.12 20.33 9.13
N ALA A 113 -14.19 20.00 9.84
CA ALA A 113 -14.27 20.16 11.29
C ALA A 113 -13.33 19.21 12.04
N LEU A 114 -13.06 18.02 11.51
CA LEU A 114 -12.07 17.09 12.06
C LEU A 114 -10.65 17.50 11.68
N ALA A 115 -10.44 17.96 10.45
CA ALA A 115 -9.15 18.50 10.03
C ALA A 115 -8.74 19.68 10.92
N ALA A 116 -9.67 20.58 11.25
CA ALA A 116 -9.45 21.69 12.17
C ALA A 116 -9.10 21.25 13.61
N LYS A 117 -9.48 20.03 14.02
CA LYS A 117 -9.11 19.42 15.30
C LYS A 117 -7.77 18.68 15.25
N GLY A 118 -7.05 18.74 14.13
CA GLY A 118 -5.75 18.11 13.95
C GLY A 118 -5.80 16.66 13.46
N VAL A 119 -6.96 16.17 13.02
CA VAL A 119 -7.06 14.85 12.40
C VAL A 119 -6.37 14.90 11.04
N VAL A 120 -5.45 13.97 10.80
CA VAL A 120 -4.80 13.78 9.49
C VAL A 120 -5.27 12.47 8.90
N LEU A 121 -5.96 12.55 7.77
CA LEU A 121 -6.37 11.40 6.97
C LEU A 121 -5.72 11.51 5.59
N THR A 122 -4.92 10.52 5.21
CA THR A 122 -4.15 10.54 3.96
C THR A 122 -3.64 9.15 3.58
N THR A 123 -3.07 8.99 2.39
CA THR A 123 -2.41 7.74 1.98
C THR A 123 -1.04 7.60 2.62
N LEU A 124 -0.49 6.39 2.66
CA LEU A 124 0.84 6.18 3.23
C LEU A 124 1.92 7.00 2.50
N ALA A 125 1.89 7.03 1.16
CA ALA A 125 2.87 7.78 0.37
C ALA A 125 2.87 9.29 0.68
N GLN A 126 1.70 9.88 0.92
CA GLN A 126 1.56 11.28 1.32
C GLN A 126 1.94 11.47 2.80
N GLY A 127 1.51 10.56 3.69
CA GLY A 127 1.82 10.59 5.11
C GLY A 127 3.32 10.51 5.40
N VAL A 128 4.07 9.73 4.62
CA VAL A 128 5.54 9.65 4.70
C VAL A 128 6.20 11.02 4.49
N ARG A 129 5.61 11.89 3.64
CA ARG A 129 6.13 13.23 3.36
C ARG A 129 5.64 14.26 4.37
N ALA A 130 4.36 14.20 4.72
CA ALA A 130 3.72 15.17 5.60
C ALA A 130 4.08 14.96 7.08
N LEU A 131 4.25 13.71 7.50
CA LEU A 131 4.46 13.31 8.90
C LEU A 131 5.60 12.26 9.03
N PRO A 132 6.81 12.54 8.51
CA PRO A 132 7.87 11.55 8.38
C PRO A 132 8.27 10.91 9.71
N GLN A 133 8.31 11.68 10.80
CA GLN A 133 8.71 11.17 12.11
C GLN A 133 7.67 10.19 12.68
N VAL A 134 6.38 10.52 12.53
CA VAL A 134 5.28 9.65 12.98
C VAL A 134 5.28 8.36 12.18
N VAL A 135 5.29 8.47 10.85
CA VAL A 135 5.25 7.27 9.99
C VAL A 135 6.50 6.41 10.20
N ARG A 136 7.69 7.01 10.23
CA ARG A 136 8.93 6.26 10.47
C ARG A 136 8.95 5.58 11.83
N GLY A 137 8.39 6.21 12.88
CA GLY A 137 8.31 5.63 14.21
C GLY A 137 7.44 4.37 14.30
N HIS A 138 6.41 4.26 13.46
CA HIS A 138 5.36 3.23 13.61
C HIS A 138 5.28 2.23 12.45
N LEU A 139 5.64 2.62 11.22
CA LEU A 139 5.50 1.76 10.04
C LEU A 139 6.49 0.59 10.10
N MET A 140 5.95 -0.63 10.18
CA MET A 140 6.69 -1.90 10.22
C MET A 140 7.65 -2.07 11.42
N THR A 141 7.42 -1.38 12.54
CA THR A 141 8.33 -1.42 13.69
C THR A 141 7.89 -2.36 14.81
N ARG A 142 6.58 -2.38 15.13
CA ARG A 142 6.04 -3.13 16.29
C ARG A 142 4.85 -4.02 15.95
N ALA A 143 3.82 -3.47 15.31
CA ALA A 143 2.55 -4.17 15.09
C ALA A 143 2.69 -5.32 14.09
N VAL A 144 3.17 -5.01 12.89
CA VAL A 144 3.50 -5.99 11.85
C VAL A 144 4.96 -5.77 11.49
N ARG A 145 5.80 -6.78 11.69
CA ARG A 145 7.22 -6.72 11.30
C ARG A 145 7.37 -7.45 9.97
N PRO A 146 8.33 -7.06 9.11
CA PRO A 146 8.47 -7.71 7.80
C PRO A 146 8.75 -9.22 7.87
N SER A 147 9.31 -9.69 8.99
CA SER A 147 9.59 -11.11 9.24
C SER A 147 8.44 -11.86 9.91
N ALA A 148 7.25 -11.26 10.04
CA ALA A 148 6.14 -11.89 10.77
C ALA A 148 5.51 -13.04 9.96
N SER A 149 5.48 -12.93 8.63
CA SER A 149 5.05 -14.00 7.72
C SER A 149 5.52 -13.70 6.29
N LYS A 150 5.25 -14.62 5.36
CA LYS A 150 5.53 -14.42 3.92
C LYS A 150 4.84 -13.17 3.33
N PHE A 151 3.72 -12.75 3.91
CA PHE A 151 2.85 -11.69 3.40
C PHE A 151 2.82 -10.43 4.29
N ALA A 152 3.79 -10.29 5.21
CA ALA A 152 3.87 -9.20 6.18
C ALA A 152 4.55 -7.93 5.65
#